data_AF-A0A3B0UC05-F1
#
_entry.id   AF-A0A3B0UC05-F1
#
_cell.length_a   1.000
_cell.length_b   1.000
_cell.length_c   1.000
_cell.angle_alpha   90.00
_cell.angle_beta   90.00
_cell.angle_gamma   90.00
#
_symmetry.space_group_name_H-M   'P 1'
#
loop_
_entity.id
_entity.type
_entity.pdbx_description
1 polymer ?
#
loop_
_entity_poly.entity_id
_entity_poly.type
_entity_poly.pdbx_seq_one_letter_code
_entity_poly.pdbx_strand_id
1 'polypeptide(L)'
;MIEETGKCDQLHQNYQMQVDAQKRTTEKLRATNIKIENLRQNTAKIRQEIAAAKSNNPKSEAETRQVDAVAKSQNEVNEAVQLASLIGELERELSSLMMMLANAEKEAADLKREIATTQIIMDNIASEIVSI
;
A
#
# COMPACT_ATOMS: atom_id res chain seq x y z
N MET A 1 38.76 -24.12 -27.98
CA MET A 1 37.48 -24.60 -28.54
C MET A 1 36.58 -25.24 -27.48
N ILE A 2 36.88 -26.46 -26.97
CA ILE A 2 35.94 -27.18 -26.08
C ILE A 2 35.58 -26.40 -24.80
N GLU A 3 36.55 -25.70 -24.20
CA GLU A 3 36.32 -24.87 -23.00
C GLU A 3 35.47 -23.63 -23.29
N GLU A 4 35.57 -23.05 -24.50
CA GLU A 4 34.82 -21.85 -24.89
C GLU A 4 33.33 -22.17 -25.10
N THR A 5 33.01 -23.32 -25.72
CA THR A 5 31.62 -23.80 -25.83
C THR A 5 30.99 -24.02 -24.45
N GLY A 6 31.70 -24.68 -23.52
CA GLY A 6 31.18 -24.89 -22.16
C GLY A 6 30.96 -23.58 -21.39
N LYS A 7 31.84 -22.59 -21.58
CA LYS A 7 31.66 -21.24 -21.01
C LYS A 7 30.43 -20.53 -21.60
N CYS A 8 30.22 -20.64 -22.91
CA CYS A 8 29.08 -20.01 -23.60
C CYS A 8 27.74 -20.62 -23.18
N ASP A 9 27.65 -21.95 -23.06
CA ASP A 9 26.47 -22.64 -22.53
C ASP A 9 26.13 -22.19 -21.10
N GLN A 10 27.14 -22.05 -20.24
CA GLN A 10 26.93 -21.64 -18.86
C GLN A 10 26.53 -20.15 -18.73
N LEU A 11 27.02 -19.28 -19.60
CA LEU A 11 26.54 -17.89 -19.68
C LEU A 11 25.07 -17.82 -20.13
N HIS A 12 24.66 -18.62 -21.12
CA HIS A 12 23.25 -18.70 -21.54
C HIS A 12 22.32 -19.20 -20.42
N GLN A 13 22.74 -20.22 -19.66
CA GLN A 13 21.98 -20.69 -18.49
C GLN A 13 21.86 -19.60 -17.41
N ASN A 14 22.94 -18.87 -17.13
CA ASN A 14 22.94 -17.74 -16.19
C ASN A 14 22.00 -16.62 -16.65
N TYR A 15 22.03 -16.26 -17.94
CA TYR A 15 21.12 -15.27 -18.53
C TYR A 15 19.65 -15.68 -18.34
N GLN A 16 19.29 -16.91 -18.71
CA GLN A 16 17.93 -17.42 -18.59
C GLN A 16 17.42 -17.42 -17.13
N MET A 17 18.28 -17.80 -16.16
CA MET A 17 17.94 -17.74 -14.74
C MET A 17 17.64 -16.30 -14.26
N GLN A 18 18.39 -15.31 -14.76
CA GLN A 18 18.16 -13.88 -14.44
C GLN A 18 16.88 -13.34 -15.10
N VAL A 19 16.60 -13.72 -16.35
CA VAL A 19 15.34 -13.38 -17.03
C VAL A 19 14.13 -13.88 -16.24
N ASP A 20 14.16 -15.13 -15.76
CA ASP A 20 13.06 -15.69 -14.99
C ASP A 20 13.02 -15.16 -13.54
N ALA A 21 14.15 -14.72 -12.97
CA ALA A 21 14.15 -13.94 -11.72
C ALA A 21 13.46 -12.57 -11.91
N GLN A 22 13.83 -11.82 -12.96
CA GLN A 22 13.26 -10.49 -13.23
C GLN A 22 11.74 -10.56 -13.48
N LYS A 23 11.26 -11.57 -14.21
CA LYS A 23 9.80 -11.83 -14.37
C LYS A 23 9.10 -11.94 -13.02
N ARG A 24 9.60 -12.81 -12.13
CA ARG A 24 9.02 -13.04 -10.79
C ARG A 24 9.05 -11.77 -9.91
N THR A 25 10.11 -10.97 -9.98
CA THR A 25 10.18 -9.68 -9.26
C THR A 25 9.23 -8.64 -9.86
N THR A 26 9.02 -8.64 -11.18
CA THR A 26 8.05 -7.78 -11.88
C THR A 26 6.60 -8.17 -11.54
N GLU A 27 6.30 -9.46 -11.44
CA GLU A 27 5.00 -9.97 -11.01
C GLU A 27 4.68 -9.60 -9.55
N LYS A 28 5.67 -9.73 -8.65
CA LYS A 28 5.57 -9.22 -7.27
C LYS A 28 5.26 -7.72 -7.26
N LEU A 29 6.03 -6.90 -7.99
CA LEU A 29 5.80 -5.46 -8.09
C LEU A 29 4.39 -5.15 -8.62
N ARG A 30 3.88 -5.91 -9.60
CA ARG A 30 2.49 -5.77 -10.08
C ARG A 30 1.47 -6.05 -8.98
N ALA A 31 1.66 -7.11 -8.18
CA ALA A 31 0.79 -7.44 -7.06
C ALA A 31 0.85 -6.38 -5.94
N THR A 32 2.04 -5.89 -5.59
CA THR A 32 2.23 -4.84 -4.58
C THR A 32 1.62 -3.51 -5.03
N ASN A 33 1.70 -3.16 -6.33
CA ASN A 33 1.00 -1.99 -6.88
C ASN A 33 -0.54 -2.11 -6.79
N ILE A 34 -1.12 -3.29 -7.03
CA ILE A 34 -2.57 -3.53 -6.86
C ILE A 34 -2.95 -3.39 -5.37
N LYS A 35 -2.13 -3.90 -4.45
CA LYS A 35 -2.32 -3.75 -3.00
C LYS A 35 -2.26 -2.28 -2.56
N ILE A 36 -1.31 -1.50 -3.09
CA ILE A 36 -1.19 -0.05 -2.86
C ILE A 36 -2.48 0.67 -3.29
N GLU A 37 -3.01 0.36 -4.48
CA GLU A 37 -4.21 1.01 -4.99
C GLU A 37 -5.46 0.68 -4.14
N ASN A 38 -5.65 -0.58 -3.76
CA ASN A 38 -6.72 -0.99 -2.84
C ASN A 38 -6.60 -0.28 -1.47
N LEU A 39 -5.38 -0.15 -0.93
CA LEU A 39 -5.12 0.58 0.33
C LEU A 39 -5.44 2.07 0.20
N ARG A 40 -5.14 2.70 -0.94
CA ARG A 40 -5.48 4.10 -1.23
C ARG A 40 -7.00 4.31 -1.32
N GLN A 41 -7.71 3.41 -1.99
CA GLN A 41 -9.18 3.46 -2.10
C GLN A 41 -9.86 3.29 -0.73
N ASN A 42 -9.41 2.33 0.08
CA ASN A 42 -9.90 2.16 1.46
C ASN A 42 -9.59 3.39 2.34
N THR A 43 -8.38 3.94 2.23
CA THR A 43 -7.96 5.18 2.92
C THR A 43 -8.85 6.36 2.53
N ALA A 44 -9.21 6.49 1.25
CA ALA A 44 -10.10 7.55 0.78
C ALA A 44 -11.54 7.36 1.28
N LYS A 45 -12.07 6.13 1.27
CA LYS A 45 -13.40 5.79 1.79
C LYS A 45 -13.52 6.09 3.29
N ILE A 46 -12.57 5.64 4.11
CA ILE A 46 -12.58 5.90 5.57
C ILE A 46 -12.46 7.40 5.87
N ARG A 47 -11.68 8.17 5.07
CA ARG A 47 -11.65 9.63 5.18
C ARG A 47 -13.00 10.30 4.86
N GLN A 48 -13.75 9.77 3.89
CA GLN A 48 -15.11 10.24 3.60
C GLN A 48 -16.09 9.86 4.73
N GLU A 49 -15.96 8.67 5.31
CA GLU A 49 -16.80 8.20 6.42
C GLU A 49 -16.56 9.01 7.70
N ILE A 50 -15.29 9.30 8.04
CA ILE A 50 -14.93 10.22 9.14
C ILE A 50 -15.48 11.64 8.87
N ALA A 51 -15.39 12.14 7.63
CA ALA A 51 -15.91 13.46 7.28
C ALA A 51 -17.44 13.52 7.41
N ALA A 52 -18.16 12.49 6.96
CA ALA A 52 -19.62 12.37 7.06
C ALA A 52 -20.08 12.23 8.53
N ALA A 53 -19.39 11.42 9.33
CA ALA A 53 -19.66 11.30 10.76
C ALA A 53 -19.46 12.63 11.50
N LYS A 54 -18.43 13.41 11.13
CA LYS A 54 -18.19 14.76 11.67
C LYS A 54 -19.22 15.78 11.19
N SER A 55 -19.66 15.74 9.93
CA SER A 55 -20.72 16.65 9.44
C SER A 55 -22.10 16.36 10.04
N ASN A 56 -22.34 15.12 10.48
CA ASN A 56 -23.59 14.70 11.11
C ASN A 56 -23.65 15.02 12.62
N ASN A 57 -22.57 15.53 13.23
CA ASN A 57 -22.55 15.94 14.64
C ASN A 57 -22.25 17.46 14.87
N PRO A 58 -23.05 18.41 14.34
CA PRO A 58 -22.77 19.85 14.46
C PRO A 58 -23.57 20.55 15.61
N LYS A 59 -23.33 20.19 16.88
CA LYS A 59 -23.79 20.91 18.10
C LYS A 59 -23.14 20.32 19.37
N SER A 60 -22.94 21.05 20.48
CA SER A 60 -23.18 22.48 20.77
C SER A 60 -22.19 22.98 21.84
N GLU A 61 -21.57 24.15 21.62
CA GLU A 61 -20.89 24.92 22.69
C GLU A 61 -21.79 26.04 23.27
N ALA A 62 -23.11 25.96 23.07
CA ALA A 62 -24.10 26.93 23.55
C ALA A 62 -25.24 26.28 24.38
N GLU A 63 -25.69 26.99 25.41
CA GLU A 63 -26.28 26.43 26.64
C GLU A 63 -27.79 26.07 26.61
N THR A 64 -28.10 24.77 26.78
CA THR A 64 -29.31 24.25 27.49
C THR A 64 -30.65 24.68 26.79
N ARG A 65 -31.92 24.56 27.24
CA ARG A 65 -32.71 24.09 28.43
C ARG A 65 -34.05 23.51 27.90
N GLN A 66 -34.89 22.73 28.60
CA GLN A 66 -34.86 22.11 29.95
C GLN A 66 -35.81 20.88 30.00
N VAL A 67 -35.70 20.05 31.05
CA VAL A 67 -36.59 18.92 31.45
C VAL A 67 -37.01 17.93 30.34
N ASP A 68 -38.00 18.21 29.49
CA ASP A 68 -38.28 17.34 28.32
C ASP A 68 -37.09 17.30 27.35
N ALA A 69 -36.31 18.40 27.32
CA ALA A 69 -35.03 18.43 26.65
C ALA A 69 -34.01 17.45 27.26
N VAL A 70 -34.15 16.97 28.51
CA VAL A 70 -33.16 16.10 29.16
C VAL A 70 -33.23 14.68 28.61
N ALA A 71 -34.42 14.09 28.43
CA ALA A 71 -34.53 12.76 27.82
C ALA A 71 -34.05 12.79 26.35
N LYS A 72 -34.36 13.88 25.64
CA LYS A 72 -33.93 14.07 24.26
C LYS A 72 -32.42 14.35 24.15
N SER A 73 -31.87 15.22 25.00
CA SER A 73 -30.43 15.48 25.05
C SER A 73 -29.65 14.27 25.57
N GLN A 74 -30.24 13.40 26.40
CA GLN A 74 -29.58 12.16 26.81
C GLN A 74 -29.42 11.22 25.62
N ASN A 75 -30.41 11.11 24.73
CA ASN A 75 -30.27 10.38 23.47
C ASN A 75 -29.29 11.08 22.51
N GLU A 76 -29.41 12.40 22.31
CA GLU A 76 -28.50 13.16 21.43
C GLU A 76 -27.04 13.11 21.94
N VAL A 77 -26.80 13.09 23.26
CA VAL A 77 -25.48 12.87 23.88
C VAL A 77 -25.02 11.42 23.74
N ASN A 78 -25.90 10.43 23.91
CA ASN A 78 -25.56 9.02 23.69
C ASN A 78 -25.16 8.78 22.21
N GLU A 79 -25.88 9.37 21.26
CA GLU A 79 -25.58 9.35 19.82
C GLU A 79 -24.26 10.08 19.54
N ALA A 80 -24.03 11.27 20.10
CA ALA A 80 -22.77 12.00 19.95
C ALA A 80 -21.56 11.24 20.53
N VAL A 81 -21.73 10.53 21.66
CA VAL A 81 -20.69 9.67 22.27
C VAL A 81 -20.43 8.42 21.41
N GLN A 82 -21.47 7.80 20.85
CA GLN A 82 -21.31 6.67 19.93
C GLN A 82 -20.60 7.10 18.63
N LEU A 83 -20.99 8.24 18.05
CA LEU A 83 -20.33 8.83 16.88
C LEU A 83 -18.86 9.19 17.18
N ALA A 84 -18.57 9.72 18.37
CA ALA A 84 -17.20 10.01 18.80
C ALA A 84 -16.35 8.73 18.96
N SER A 85 -16.90 7.63 19.50
CA SER A 85 -16.20 6.33 19.56
C SER A 85 -15.92 5.81 18.16
N LEU A 86 -16.93 5.81 17.28
CA LEU A 86 -16.80 5.36 15.89
C LEU A 86 -15.77 6.18 15.11
N ILE A 87 -15.74 7.51 15.27
CA ILE A 87 -14.70 8.36 14.69
C ILE A 87 -13.31 7.96 15.22
N GLY A 88 -13.16 7.75 16.53
CA GLY A 88 -11.89 7.32 17.13
C GLY A 88 -11.44 5.91 16.72
N GLU A 89 -12.37 5.02 16.38
CA GLU A 89 -12.08 3.70 15.80
C GLU A 89 -11.64 3.81 14.33
N LEU A 90 -12.37 4.57 13.51
CA LEU A 90 -12.02 4.83 12.12
C LEU A 90 -10.68 5.59 11.98
N GLU A 91 -10.35 6.50 12.90
CA GLU A 91 -9.05 7.21 12.91
C GLU A 91 -7.88 6.28 13.26
N ARG A 92 -8.09 5.25 14.10
CA ARG A 92 -7.10 4.19 14.35
C ARG A 92 -6.93 3.27 13.13
N GLU A 93 -8.04 2.89 12.48
CA GLU A 93 -7.99 2.07 11.27
C GLU A 93 -7.28 2.83 10.13
N LEU A 94 -7.63 4.09 9.91
CA LEU A 94 -6.98 4.99 8.96
C LEU A 94 -5.47 5.09 9.21
N SER A 95 -5.05 5.24 10.47
CA SER A 95 -3.64 5.30 10.86
C SER A 95 -2.91 3.99 10.54
N SER A 96 -3.55 2.84 10.83
CA SER A 96 -3.03 1.51 10.52
C SER A 96 -2.89 1.28 9.01
N LEU A 97 -3.91 1.65 8.22
CA LEU A 97 -3.90 1.56 6.76
C LEU A 97 -2.86 2.49 6.12
N MET A 98 -2.66 3.70 6.66
CA MET A 98 -1.60 4.60 6.20
C MET A 98 -0.19 4.04 6.48
N MET A 99 0.02 3.36 7.61
CA MET A 99 1.29 2.66 7.88
C MET A 99 1.49 1.45 6.95
N MET A 100 0.44 0.68 6.67
CA MET A 100 0.48 -0.42 5.69
C MET A 100 0.76 0.08 4.27
N LEU A 101 0.19 1.23 3.89
CA LEU A 101 0.44 1.88 2.59
C LEU A 101 1.89 2.33 2.47
N ALA A 102 2.43 3.04 3.46
CA ALA A 102 3.83 3.48 3.47
C ALA A 102 4.82 2.30 3.37
N ASN A 103 4.54 1.20 4.07
CA ASN A 103 5.34 -0.03 3.97
C ASN A 103 5.27 -0.67 2.58
N ALA A 104 4.09 -0.73 1.96
CA ALA A 104 3.92 -1.26 0.61
C ALA A 104 4.55 -0.36 -0.46
N GLU A 105 4.50 0.97 -0.31
CA GLU A 105 5.15 1.93 -1.19
C GLU A 105 6.69 1.83 -1.11
N LYS A 106 7.24 1.56 0.09
CA LYS A 106 8.66 1.21 0.26
C LYS A 106 8.99 -0.11 -0.45
N GLU A 107 8.22 -1.17 -0.22
CA GLU A 107 8.40 -2.48 -0.87
C GLU A 107 8.42 -2.34 -2.41
N ALA A 108 7.49 -1.55 -2.97
CA ALA A 108 7.44 -1.26 -4.40
C ALA A 108 8.62 -0.39 -4.90
N ALA A 109 9.26 0.41 -4.04
CA ALA A 109 10.46 1.16 -4.39
C ALA A 109 11.72 0.27 -4.37
N ASP A 110 11.82 -0.65 -3.42
CA ASP A 110 12.93 -1.59 -3.31
C ASP A 110 12.87 -2.65 -4.45
N LEU A 111 11.69 -3.19 -4.77
CA LEU A 111 11.49 -4.08 -5.93
C LEU A 111 11.87 -3.40 -7.27
N LYS A 112 11.67 -2.09 -7.42
CA LYS A 112 12.13 -1.34 -8.61
C LYS A 112 13.65 -1.27 -8.70
N ARG A 113 14.35 -1.15 -7.57
CA ARG A 113 15.83 -1.18 -7.50
C ARG A 113 16.37 -2.57 -7.86
N GLU A 114 15.72 -3.63 -7.38
CA GLU A 114 16.06 -5.01 -7.77
C GLU A 114 15.93 -5.21 -9.29
N ILE A 115 14.78 -4.85 -9.88
CA ILE A 115 14.55 -5.00 -11.33
C ILE A 115 15.60 -4.25 -12.17
N ALA A 116 15.95 -3.03 -11.78
CA ALA A 116 17.00 -2.25 -12.46
C ALA A 116 18.40 -2.88 -12.30
N THR A 117 18.71 -3.43 -11.13
CA THR A 117 19.98 -4.12 -10.87
C THR A 117 20.08 -5.42 -11.67
N THR A 118 19.00 -6.22 -11.73
CA THR A 118 18.93 -7.42 -12.56
C THR A 118 19.03 -7.09 -14.05
N GLN A 119 18.46 -5.98 -14.51
CA GLN A 119 18.61 -5.54 -15.91
C GLN A 119 20.08 -5.32 -16.26
N ILE A 120 20.82 -4.55 -15.45
CA ILE A 120 22.26 -4.29 -15.66
C ILE A 120 23.06 -5.60 -15.69
N ILE A 121 22.72 -6.56 -14.82
CA ILE A 121 23.36 -7.89 -14.81
C ILE A 121 23.06 -8.66 -16.10
N MET A 122 21.82 -8.65 -16.59
CA MET A 122 21.44 -9.30 -17.85
C MET A 122 22.10 -8.64 -19.07
N ASP A 123 22.16 -7.31 -19.11
CA ASP A 123 22.79 -6.55 -20.20
C ASP A 123 24.29 -6.85 -20.29
N ASN A 124 24.97 -6.95 -19.14
CA ASN A 124 26.37 -7.36 -19.07
C ASN A 124 26.58 -8.81 -19.56
N ILE A 125 25.76 -9.77 -19.09
CA ILE A 125 25.86 -11.17 -19.52
C ILE A 125 25.56 -11.32 -21.01
N ALA A 126 24.59 -10.58 -21.56
CA ALA A 126 24.30 -10.57 -22.99
C ALA A 126 25.47 -9.99 -23.81
N SER A 127 26.13 -8.94 -23.31
CA SER A 127 27.34 -8.37 -23.90
C SER A 127 28.51 -9.37 -23.90
N GLU A 128 28.71 -10.11 -22.80
CA GLU A 128 29.70 -11.20 -22.73
C GLU A 128 29.39 -12.34 -23.71
N ILE A 129 28.13 -12.76 -23.84
CA ILE A 129 27.70 -13.79 -24.80
C ILE A 129 27.99 -13.38 -26.25
N VAL A 130 27.74 -12.11 -26.61
CA VAL A 130 27.97 -11.58 -27.96
C VAL A 130 29.45 -11.32 -28.26
N SER A 131 30.32 -11.40 -27.24
CA SER A 131 31.77 -11.15 -27.34
C SER A 131 32.62 -12.44 -27.35
N ILE A 132 32.00 -13.61 -27.54
CA ILE A 132 32.63 -14.95 -27.59
C ILE A 132 32.45 -15.57 -28.98
#